data_AF-A0A7J2NP94-F1
#
_entry.id   AF-A0A7J2NP94-F1
#
_cell.length_a   1.000
_cell.length_b   1.000
_cell.length_c   1.000
_cell.angle_alpha   90.00
_cell.angle_beta   90.00
_cell.angle_gamma   90.00
#
_symmetry.space_group_name_H-M   'P 1'
#
loop_
_entity.id
_entity.type
_entity.pdbx_description
1 polymer ?
#
loop_
_entity_poly.entity_id
_entity_poly.type
_entity_poly.pdbx_seq_one_letter_code
_entity_poly.pdbx_strand_id
1 'polypeptide(L)'
;MPTVKAKNRGKKAYETGAKLEKRVARWLSSQFGYTCKTRELMRGKISKRPYEVDIHAHHKGWFSQHDLWVECKAYRVKRTHVTKLVESARDVRDACENKIEEWYPDMLMLVSNKGFDVDAIGMADKYDIYCVKAGKTFEFAGGLDREDFENKEKSDF
;
A
#
# COMPACT_ATOMS: atom_id res chain seq x y z
N MET A 1 5.91 17.97 -27.18
CA MET A 1 5.36 18.68 -26.00
C MET A 1 3.95 18.17 -25.71
N PRO A 2 3.59 17.81 -24.46
CA PRO A 2 2.25 17.30 -24.15
C PRO A 2 1.18 18.39 -24.31
N THR A 3 0.03 18.01 -24.88
CA THR A 3 -1.11 18.90 -25.11
C THR A 3 -1.74 19.38 -23.78
N VAL A 4 -2.39 20.54 -23.79
CA VAL A 4 -3.08 21.11 -22.61
C VAL A 4 -4.11 20.12 -22.01
N LYS A 5 -4.82 19.37 -22.87
CA LYS A 5 -5.76 18.31 -22.44
C LYS A 5 -5.05 17.17 -21.70
N ALA A 6 -3.86 16.76 -22.15
CA ALA A 6 -3.06 15.73 -21.47
C ALA A 6 -2.55 16.21 -20.11
N LYS A 7 -2.09 17.47 -20.02
CA LYS A 7 -1.66 18.09 -18.75
C LYS A 7 -2.80 18.12 -17.72
N ASN A 8 -4.01 18.50 -18.14
CA ASN A 8 -5.19 18.55 -17.25
C ASN A 8 -5.64 17.17 -16.77
N ARG A 9 -5.55 16.13 -17.62
CA ARG A 9 -5.86 14.74 -17.23
C ARG A 9 -4.87 14.21 -16.18
N GLY A 10 -3.58 14.49 -16.34
CA GLY A 10 -2.55 14.13 -15.37
C GLY A 10 -2.79 14.78 -14.01
N LYS A 11 -3.10 16.08 -13.99
CA LYS A 11 -3.43 16.81 -12.76
C LYS A 11 -4.63 16.21 -12.04
N LYS A 12 -5.72 15.92 -12.76
CA LYS A 12 -6.93 15.32 -12.18
C LYS A 12 -6.69 13.91 -11.61
N ALA A 13 -5.89 13.10 -12.29
CA ALA A 13 -5.52 11.77 -11.82
C ALA A 13 -4.72 11.86 -10.51
N TYR A 14 -3.73 12.75 -10.46
CA TYR A 14 -2.93 13.03 -9.26
C TYR A 14 -3.78 13.50 -8.08
N GLU A 15 -4.68 14.46 -8.30
CA GLU A 15 -5.61 14.93 -7.26
C GLU A 15 -6.54 13.83 -6.76
N THR A 16 -6.94 12.91 -7.66
CA THR A 16 -7.78 11.76 -7.28
C THR A 16 -7.00 10.76 -6.45
N GLY A 17 -5.74 10.48 -6.78
CA GLY A 17 -4.83 9.66 -6.00
C GLY A 17 -4.60 10.23 -4.60
N ALA A 18 -4.19 11.50 -4.51
CA ALA A 18 -3.96 12.19 -3.24
C ALA A 18 -5.20 12.21 -2.33
N LYS A 19 -6.40 12.37 -2.93
CA LYS A 19 -7.67 12.29 -2.18
C LYS A 19 -7.96 10.88 -1.65
N LEU A 20 -7.61 9.84 -2.41
CA LEU A 20 -7.74 8.46 -1.96
C LEU A 20 -6.78 8.18 -0.80
N GLU A 21 -5.50 8.50 -0.96
CA GLU A 21 -4.46 8.34 0.07
C GLU A 21 -4.90 8.99 1.39
N LYS A 22 -5.35 10.25 1.35
CA LYS A 22 -5.83 10.96 2.54
C LYS A 22 -7.04 10.28 3.21
N ARG A 23 -7.96 9.71 2.43
CA ARG A 23 -9.13 9.00 2.98
C ARG A 23 -8.71 7.70 3.65
N VAL A 24 -7.78 6.97 3.04
CA VAL A 24 -7.25 5.70 3.58
C VAL A 24 -6.47 5.96 4.87
N ALA A 25 -5.56 6.93 4.88
CA ALA A 25 -4.82 7.29 6.09
C ALA A 25 -5.76 7.65 7.25
N ARG A 26 -6.80 8.47 6.98
CA ARG A 26 -7.81 8.80 8.01
C ARG A 26 -8.55 7.56 8.51
N TRP A 27 -8.94 6.66 7.61
CA TRP A 27 -9.62 5.42 7.98
C TRP A 27 -8.75 4.50 8.84
N LEU A 28 -7.48 4.33 8.48
CA LEU A 28 -6.52 3.55 9.26
C LEU A 28 -6.32 4.14 10.66
N SER A 29 -6.15 5.46 10.75
CA SER A 29 -6.04 6.15 12.04
C SER A 29 -7.32 6.05 12.87
N SER A 30 -8.51 6.24 12.28
CA SER A 30 -9.76 6.33 13.03
C SER A 30 -10.35 4.97 13.44
N GLN A 31 -10.09 3.91 12.67
CA GLN A 31 -10.66 2.59 12.95
C GLN A 31 -9.68 1.66 13.65
N PHE A 32 -8.38 1.80 13.38
CA PHE A 32 -7.37 0.85 13.82
C PHE A 32 -6.19 1.50 14.55
N GLY A 33 -6.26 2.81 14.84
CA GLY A 33 -5.27 3.50 15.68
C GLY A 33 -3.90 3.71 15.03
N TYR A 34 -3.74 3.55 13.71
CA TYR A 34 -2.45 3.77 13.06
C TYR A 34 -2.07 5.24 12.99
N THR A 35 -0.79 5.54 13.23
CA THR A 35 -0.18 6.81 12.84
C THR A 35 0.26 6.70 11.38
N CYS A 36 -0.25 7.56 10.52
CA CYS A 36 0.00 7.48 9.07
C CYS A 36 0.84 8.65 8.59
N LYS A 37 1.86 8.35 7.78
CA LYS A 37 2.61 9.30 6.97
C LYS A 37 2.42 8.97 5.50
N THR A 38 2.32 9.97 4.64
CA THR A 38 2.04 9.77 3.21
C THR A 38 3.26 10.13 2.37
N ARG A 39 3.54 9.33 1.34
CA ARG A 39 4.57 9.59 0.31
C ARG A 39 5.98 9.71 0.87
N GLU A 40 6.30 8.88 1.86
CA GLU A 40 7.69 8.71 2.30
C GLU A 40 8.46 7.97 1.22
N LEU A 41 9.76 8.26 1.14
CA LEU A 41 10.66 7.64 0.18
C LEU A 41 11.54 6.63 0.89
N MET A 42 11.49 5.37 0.47
CA MET A 42 12.27 4.27 1.04
C MET A 42 13.30 3.76 0.04
N ARG A 43 14.52 3.52 0.51
CA ARG A 43 15.59 3.03 -0.36
C ARG A 43 15.49 1.51 -0.55
N GLY A 44 15.50 1.08 -1.80
CA GLY A 44 15.79 -0.30 -2.15
C GLY A 44 17.29 -0.56 -2.17
N LYS A 45 17.67 -1.83 -2.08
CA LYS A 45 19.07 -2.27 -2.21
C LYS A 45 19.54 -2.19 -3.65
N ILE A 46 18.69 -2.60 -4.59
CA ILE A 46 18.98 -2.72 -6.02
C ILE A 46 18.53 -1.47 -6.77
N SER A 47 17.33 -0.95 -6.47
CA SER A 47 16.82 0.22 -7.16
C SER A 47 17.66 1.47 -6.90
N LYS A 48 18.05 2.14 -7.98
CA LYS A 48 18.76 3.44 -7.90
C LYS A 48 17.86 4.58 -7.41
N ARG A 49 16.54 4.44 -7.54
CA ARG A 49 15.57 5.44 -7.12
C ARG A 49 14.81 4.92 -5.90
N PRO A 50 14.63 5.73 -4.85
CA PRO A 50 13.77 5.37 -3.75
C PRO A 50 12.34 5.07 -4.25
N TYR A 51 11.69 4.13 -3.57
CA TYR A 51 10.29 3.83 -3.76
C TYR A 51 9.45 4.84 -2.98
N GLU A 52 8.39 5.36 -3.59
CA GLU A 52 7.39 6.15 -2.89
C GLU A 52 6.40 5.20 -2.22
N VAL A 53 6.31 5.28 -0.90
CA VAL A 53 5.31 4.58 -0.09
C VAL A 53 4.10 5.49 0.02
N ASP A 54 3.01 5.17 -0.68
CA ASP A 54 1.81 6.03 -0.70
C ASP A 54 1.35 6.34 0.73
N ILE A 55 1.26 5.32 1.60
CA ILE A 55 1.04 5.49 3.04
C ILE A 55 1.90 4.50 3.82
N HIS A 56 2.75 5.04 4.68
CA HIS A 56 3.40 4.32 5.76
C HIS A 56 2.52 4.45 7.00
N ALA A 57 1.93 3.34 7.43
CA ALA A 57 1.09 3.29 8.62
C ALA A 57 1.80 2.50 9.73
N HIS A 58 2.06 3.17 10.84
CA HIS A 58 2.72 2.59 12.01
C HIS A 58 1.74 2.44 13.17
N HIS A 59 1.70 1.26 13.78
CA HIS A 59 0.93 1.02 15.00
C HIS A 59 1.84 0.53 16.13
N LYS A 60 1.81 1.25 17.25
CA LYS A 60 2.55 0.90 18.46
C LYS A 60 1.58 0.36 19.52
N GLY A 61 1.57 -0.96 19.67
CA GLY A 61 0.92 -1.63 20.79
C GLY A 61 1.79 -1.59 22.04
N TRP A 62 1.30 -2.20 23.13
CA TRP A 62 2.08 -2.27 24.37
C TRP A 62 3.28 -3.21 24.22
N PHE A 63 3.12 -4.34 23.54
CA PHE A 63 4.19 -5.34 23.37
C PHE A 63 4.61 -5.56 21.91
N SER A 64 4.03 -4.84 20.97
CA SER A 64 4.32 -5.00 19.54
C SER A 64 4.34 -3.68 18.80
N GLN A 65 5.09 -3.66 17.71
CA GLN A 65 5.07 -2.61 16.71
C GLN A 65 4.80 -3.28 15.37
N HIS A 66 3.96 -2.65 14.55
CA HIS A 66 3.61 -3.16 13.23
C HIS A 66 3.65 -2.04 12.21
N ASP A 67 4.39 -2.29 11.13
CA ASP A 67 4.52 -1.37 10.02
C ASP A 67 3.79 -1.89 8.79
N LEU A 68 2.94 -1.04 8.22
CA LEU A 68 2.10 -1.33 7.08
C LEU A 68 2.47 -0.42 5.90
N TRP A 69 2.83 -1.03 4.77
CA TRP A 69 2.91 -0.33 3.49
C TRP A 69 1.55 -0.41 2.79
N VAL A 70 0.92 0.74 2.55
CA VAL A 70 -0.30 0.81 1.76
C VAL A 70 -0.01 1.44 0.41
N GLU A 71 -0.43 0.77 -0.66
CA GLU A 71 -0.38 1.24 -2.04
C GLU A 71 -1.80 1.58 -2.52
N CYS A 72 -2.02 2.82 -2.95
CA CYS A 72 -3.32 3.36 -3.34
C CYS A 72 -3.46 3.48 -4.87
N LYS A 73 -4.48 2.84 -5.45
CA LYS A 73 -4.79 2.93 -6.88
C LYS A 73 -6.18 3.51 -7.12
N ALA A 74 -6.23 4.70 -7.74
CA ALA A 74 -7.48 5.33 -8.18
C ALA A 74 -8.10 4.68 -9.45
N TYR A 75 -7.69 3.44 -9.75
CA TYR A 75 -8.07 2.64 -10.90
C TYR A 75 -8.01 1.15 -10.54
N ARG A 76 -8.50 0.28 -11.44
CA ARG A 76 -8.59 -1.15 -11.17
C ARG A 76 -7.19 -1.76 -11.02
N VAL A 77 -6.99 -2.50 -9.94
CA VAL A 77 -5.72 -3.16 -9.63
C VAL A 77 -5.58 -4.42 -10.46
N LYS A 78 -4.39 -4.63 -11.03
CA LYS A 78 -4.03 -5.77 -11.86
C LYS A 78 -2.92 -6.55 -11.17
N ARG A 79 -2.72 -7.81 -11.57
CA ARG A 79 -1.63 -8.66 -11.09
C ARG A 79 -0.26 -7.98 -11.11
N THR A 80 0.05 -7.20 -12.15
CA THR A 80 1.32 -6.48 -12.27
C THR A 80 1.54 -5.41 -11.21
N HIS A 81 0.48 -4.85 -10.61
CA HIS A 81 0.62 -3.93 -9.48
C HIS A 81 0.98 -4.68 -8.19
N VAL A 82 0.38 -5.85 -7.96
CA VAL A 82 0.71 -6.72 -6.83
C VAL A 82 2.17 -7.13 -6.90
N THR A 83 2.61 -7.63 -8.07
CA THR A 83 4.02 -8.00 -8.29
C THR A 83 4.96 -6.82 -8.03
N LYS A 84 4.63 -5.61 -8.51
CA LYS A 84 5.47 -4.44 -8.25
C LYS A 84 5.57 -4.09 -6.77
N LEU A 85 4.48 -4.21 -6.02
CA LEU A 85 4.49 -3.94 -4.57
C LEU A 85 5.38 -4.97 -3.85
N VAL A 86 5.19 -6.25 -4.14
CA VAL A 86 5.98 -7.35 -3.58
C VAL A 86 7.48 -7.15 -3.84
N GLU A 87 7.86 -6.93 -5.10
CA GLU A 87 9.27 -6.76 -5.45
C GLU A 87 9.88 -5.49 -4.84
N SER A 88 9.11 -4.40 -4.74
CA SER A 88 9.57 -3.18 -4.06
C SER A 88 9.79 -3.42 -2.57
N ALA A 89 8.84 -4.10 -1.90
CA ALA A 89 8.92 -4.40 -0.47
C ALA A 89 10.09 -5.34 -0.15
N ARG A 90 10.33 -6.36 -1.00
CA ARG A 90 11.53 -7.22 -0.93
C ARG A 90 12.81 -6.42 -1.02
N ASP A 91 12.92 -5.53 -2.02
CA ASP A 91 14.12 -4.73 -2.24
C ASP A 91 14.40 -3.76 -1.06
N VAL A 92 13.34 -3.26 -0.41
CA VAL A 92 13.44 -2.45 0.81
C VAL A 92 13.83 -3.30 2.03
N ARG A 93 13.26 -4.50 2.20
CA ARG A 93 13.70 -5.44 3.25
C ARG A 93 15.18 -5.78 3.11
N ASP A 94 15.61 -6.13 1.90
CA ASP A 94 17.01 -6.42 1.61
C ASP A 94 17.89 -5.20 1.94
N ALA A 95 17.42 -3.97 1.71
CA ALA A 95 18.13 -2.75 2.10
C ALA A 95 18.28 -2.65 3.62
N CYS A 96 17.25 -2.97 4.40
CA CYS A 96 17.31 -3.02 5.86
C CYS A 96 18.30 -4.04 6.39
N GLU A 97 18.26 -5.27 5.87
CA GLU A 97 19.19 -6.33 6.25
C GLU A 97 20.65 -5.94 5.95
N ASN A 98 20.85 -5.09 4.94
CA ASN A 98 22.16 -4.56 4.54
C ASN A 98 22.46 -3.17 5.14
N LYS A 99 21.67 -2.69 6.11
CA LYS A 99 21.85 -1.41 6.83
C LYS A 99 21.86 -0.17 5.91
N ILE A 100 21.17 -0.23 4.79
CA ILE A 100 20.99 0.88 3.83
C ILE A 100 19.74 1.71 4.15
N GLU A 101 18.70 1.04 4.66
CA GLU A 101 17.42 1.60 5.07
C GLU A 101 17.11 1.13 6.49
N GLU A 102 16.33 1.89 7.26
CA GLU A 102 16.00 1.55 8.65
C GLU A 102 14.61 0.91 8.79
N TRP A 103 13.80 0.97 7.74
CA TRP A 103 12.41 0.54 7.74
C TRP A 103 12.07 -0.44 6.62
N TYR A 104 11.31 -1.48 6.95
CA TYR A 104 10.61 -2.33 6.00
C TYR A 104 9.24 -2.74 6.59
N PRO A 105 8.22 -3.01 5.77
CA PRO A 105 6.88 -3.31 6.28
C PRO A 105 6.77 -4.75 6.79
N ASP A 106 5.94 -4.97 7.81
CA ASP A 106 5.44 -6.30 8.20
C ASP A 106 4.23 -6.74 7.36
N MET A 107 3.44 -5.76 6.92
CA MET A 107 2.17 -5.97 6.23
C MET A 107 2.14 -5.13 4.96
N LEU A 108 1.54 -5.69 3.91
CA LEU A 108 1.28 -5.00 2.65
C LEU A 108 -0.23 -4.87 2.42
N MET A 109 -0.67 -3.71 1.93
CA MET A 109 -2.06 -3.48 1.58
C MET A 109 -2.18 -2.76 0.24
N LEU A 110 -3.07 -3.25 -0.62
CA LEU A 110 -3.51 -2.55 -1.82
C LEU A 110 -4.91 -2.00 -1.62
N VAL A 111 -5.08 -0.70 -1.88
CA VAL A 111 -6.39 -0.05 -1.80
C VAL A 111 -6.82 0.49 -3.15
N SER A 112 -8.05 0.20 -3.58
CA SER A 112 -8.58 0.73 -4.83
C SER A 112 -10.02 1.20 -4.73
N ASN A 113 -10.33 2.35 -5.34
CA ASN A 113 -11.69 2.84 -5.50
C ASN A 113 -12.41 2.28 -6.75
N LYS A 114 -11.73 1.45 -7.55
CA LYS A 114 -12.29 0.75 -8.73
C LYS A 114 -12.24 -0.78 -8.61
N GLY A 115 -11.72 -1.29 -7.49
CA GLY A 115 -11.60 -2.72 -7.21
C GLY A 115 -10.40 -3.38 -7.89
N PHE A 116 -10.48 -4.70 -8.01
CA PHE A 116 -9.38 -5.58 -8.39
C PHE A 116 -9.80 -6.50 -9.52
N ASP A 117 -8.87 -6.83 -10.42
CA ASP A 117 -9.02 -7.97 -11.32
C ASP A 117 -8.88 -9.28 -10.52
N VAL A 118 -9.53 -10.36 -10.97
CA VAL A 118 -9.49 -11.67 -10.26
C VAL A 118 -8.06 -12.20 -10.11
N ASP A 119 -7.22 -12.05 -11.14
CA ASP A 119 -5.81 -12.45 -11.08
C ASP A 119 -4.99 -11.58 -10.11
N ALA A 120 -5.43 -10.36 -9.84
CA ALA A 120 -4.80 -9.51 -8.84
C ALA A 120 -5.10 -10.03 -7.42
N ILE A 121 -6.36 -10.41 -7.17
CA ILE A 121 -6.76 -11.02 -5.89
C ILE A 121 -6.00 -12.34 -5.67
N GLY A 122 -6.02 -13.27 -6.63
CA GLY A 122 -5.31 -14.54 -6.46
C GLY A 122 -3.80 -14.38 -6.29
N MET A 123 -3.19 -13.33 -6.86
CA MET A 123 -1.78 -13.00 -6.61
C MET A 123 -1.56 -12.36 -5.23
N ALA A 124 -2.49 -11.54 -4.75
CA ALA A 124 -2.40 -10.92 -3.43
C ALA A 124 -2.56 -11.96 -2.32
N ASP A 125 -3.52 -12.88 -2.47
CA ASP A 125 -3.76 -14.00 -1.55
C ASP A 125 -2.52 -14.91 -1.43
N LYS A 126 -1.78 -15.10 -2.52
CA LYS A 126 -0.53 -15.88 -2.50
C LYS A 126 0.55 -15.30 -1.57
N TYR A 127 0.56 -13.99 -1.37
CA TYR A 127 1.59 -13.28 -0.59
C TYR A 127 0.99 -12.62 0.67
N ASP A 128 -0.22 -13.03 1.07
CA ASP A 128 -0.93 -12.48 2.23
C ASP A 128 -1.00 -10.95 2.22
N ILE A 129 -1.42 -10.39 1.07
CA ILE A 129 -1.57 -8.94 0.88
C ILE A 129 -3.04 -8.54 1.01
N TYR A 130 -3.33 -7.65 1.94
CA TYR A 130 -4.68 -7.13 2.14
C TYR A 130 -5.14 -6.36 0.90
N CYS A 131 -6.27 -6.75 0.32
CA CYS A 131 -6.92 -5.97 -0.74
C CYS A 131 -8.15 -5.27 -0.17
N VAL A 132 -8.22 -3.94 -0.30
CA VAL A 132 -9.34 -3.14 0.22
C VAL A 132 -9.98 -2.32 -0.89
N LYS A 133 -11.29 -2.45 -1.03
CA LYS A 133 -12.10 -1.63 -1.93
C LYS A 133 -12.57 -0.37 -1.19
N ALA A 134 -12.17 0.80 -1.70
CA ALA A 134 -12.55 2.10 -1.16
C ALA A 134 -13.81 2.65 -1.83
N GLY A 135 -14.97 2.38 -1.23
CA GLY A 135 -16.28 2.89 -1.64
C GLY A 135 -16.76 4.05 -0.75
N LYS A 136 -18.04 3.97 -0.32
CA LYS A 136 -18.55 4.78 0.80
C LYS A 136 -17.89 4.33 2.11
N THR A 137 -17.80 3.02 2.27
CA THR A 137 -17.08 2.27 3.29
C THR A 137 -15.80 1.68 2.71
N PHE A 138 -14.98 1.06 3.56
CA PHE A 138 -13.82 0.27 3.18
C PHE A 138 -14.17 -1.21 3.38
N GLU A 139 -14.00 -2.00 2.33
CA GLU A 139 -14.37 -3.42 2.30
C GLU A 139 -13.13 -4.25 1.96
N PHE A 140 -12.79 -5.21 2.81
CA PHE A 140 -11.74 -6.18 2.53
C PHE A 140 -12.20 -7.12 1.41
N ALA A 141 -11.25 -7.56 0.59
CA ALA A 141 -11.44 -8.46 -0.53
C ALA A 141 -10.25 -9.42 -0.60
N GLY A 142 -10.49 -10.63 -1.11
CA GLY A 142 -9.46 -11.67 -1.17
C GLY A 142 -9.52 -12.60 0.02
N GLY A 143 -8.40 -13.28 0.28
CA GLY A 143 -8.23 -14.29 1.33
C GLY A 143 -8.11 -13.70 2.73
N LEU A 144 -7.48 -12.54 2.87
CA LEU A 144 -7.37 -11.84 4.16
C LEU A 144 -8.52 -10.87 4.37
N ASP A 145 -9.09 -10.91 5.56
CA ASP A 145 -10.22 -10.10 5.95
C ASP A 145 -9.89 -9.05 7.03
N ARG A 146 -10.94 -8.51 7.65
CA ARG A 146 -10.80 -7.50 8.70
C ARG A 146 -10.26 -8.09 10.00
N GLU A 147 -10.69 -9.29 10.36
CA GLU A 147 -10.26 -9.96 11.58
C GLU A 147 -8.75 -10.25 11.50
N ASP A 148 -8.28 -10.75 10.35
CA ASP A 148 -6.85 -10.93 10.08
C ASP A 148 -6.06 -9.61 10.24
N PHE A 149 -6.61 -8.51 9.73
CA PHE A 149 -5.99 -7.18 9.82
C PHE A 149 -5.94 -6.64 11.25
N GLU A 150 -6.97 -6.92 12.05
CA GLU A 150 -7.03 -6.56 13.46
C GLU A 150 -6.04 -7.42 14.27
N ASN A 151 -5.88 -8.70 13.91
CA ASN A 151 -4.91 -9.64 14.47
C ASN A 151 -3.47 -9.43 13.99
N LYS A 152 -3.25 -8.56 13.00
CA LYS A 152 -1.92 -8.21 12.47
C LYS A 152 -1.24 -9.37 11.74
N GLU A 153 -2.01 -10.17 11.01
CA GLU A 153 -1.45 -11.21 10.13
C GLU A 153 -0.49 -10.55 9.12
N LYS A 154 0.74 -11.06 9.08
CA LYS A 154 1.84 -10.50 8.30
C LYS A 154 1.75 -10.95 6.84
N SER A 155 2.30 -10.14 5.93
CA SER A 155 2.41 -10.53 4.53
C SER A 155 3.60 -11.48 4.33
N ASP A 156 3.42 -12.51 3.50
CA ASP A 156 4.46 -13.46 3.12
C ASP A 156 5.10 -13.03 1.80
N PHE A 157 6.13 -12.17 1.82
CA PHE A 157 6.86 -11.74 0.62
C PHE A 157 8.36 -11.97 0.75
#